data_AF-A0A8B7YMP7-F1
#
_entry.id   AF-A0A8B7YMP7-F1
#
_cell.length_a   1.000
_cell.length_b   1.000
_cell.length_c   1.000
_cell.angle_alpha   90.00
_cell.angle_beta   90.00
_cell.angle_gamma   90.00
#
_symmetry.space_group_name_H-M   'P 1'
#
loop_
_entity.id
_entity.type
_entity.pdbx_description
1 polymer ?
#
loop_
_entity_poly.entity_id
_entity_poly.type
_entity_poly.pdbx_seq_one_letter_code
_entity_poly.pdbx_strand_id
1 'polypeptide(L)'
;MRRIRIRFRLFVLFAMPVLGVILMLGYSALSLADRDLPWNDPAVHMKYRVHHAVTPAAWPSFNLIPNARNTRNIARRVPGPVAKGLPGRWLHQRGNMGLTSFRTSTLSLVPATVKEGQMFRVMIEARDQNNRPRNMGGDFWCATLTTKGGGYTAGRVLDHSNGSYSVYFFAGWSGTANIDVTLVHPSETVDYLVHTVWHAYDRIVWLGRFEEGDKKSTTTCVLRRGGPWTGKCELSHPYALGKTVLLCDQPAHGLKCDSIVAVYNNNTRIRERASELTAGKEHLFQGDYYSRKLKDTPKTINIANTTTSNRDHLMRQIPVCEPDQPRPLSSGYWRDSETWVSLACRSRQKMNIS
;
A
#
# COMPACT_ATOMS: atom_id res chain seq x y z
N MET A 1 15.94 19.93 -57.38
CA MET A 1 15.10 19.59 -58.56
C MET A 1 13.64 19.47 -58.13
N ARG A 2 12.73 19.99 -58.95
CA ARG A 2 11.30 20.27 -58.69
C ARG A 2 10.46 19.02 -58.36
N ARG A 3 9.46 19.17 -57.48
CA ARG A 3 8.05 19.32 -57.90
C ARG A 3 7.15 19.85 -56.78
N ILE A 4 6.55 20.99 -57.10
CA ILE A 4 5.49 21.72 -56.40
C ILE A 4 4.13 21.12 -56.80
N ARG A 5 3.17 21.08 -55.87
CA ARG A 5 1.75 21.33 -56.19
C ARG A 5 1.10 22.12 -55.05
N ILE A 6 0.77 23.36 -55.37
CA ILE A 6 -0.03 24.31 -54.60
C ILE A 6 -1.49 24.14 -55.00
N ARG A 7 -2.43 24.28 -54.05
CA ARG A 7 -3.68 25.03 -54.29
C ARG A 7 -4.01 25.92 -53.09
N PHE A 8 -4.07 27.20 -53.40
CA PHE A 8 -4.41 28.36 -52.57
C PHE A 8 -5.88 28.75 -52.79
N ARG A 9 -6.53 29.31 -51.76
CA ARG A 9 -7.42 30.50 -51.75
C ARG A 9 -7.40 31.00 -50.28
N LEU A 10 -6.75 32.08 -49.83
CA LEU A 10 -6.77 33.53 -50.15
C LEU A 10 -8.20 34.10 -50.16
N PHE A 11 -8.61 35.03 -49.29
CA PHE A 11 -8.14 36.42 -49.07
C PHE A 11 -8.69 36.93 -47.69
N VAL A 12 -7.89 37.54 -46.76
CA VAL A 12 -7.51 38.99 -46.61
C VAL A 12 -8.50 39.79 -45.73
N LEU A 13 -8.21 40.78 -44.86
CA LEU A 13 -7.09 41.61 -44.32
C LEU A 13 -7.64 42.20 -42.97
N PHE A 14 -6.89 42.65 -41.95
CA PHE A 14 -6.11 43.90 -41.87
C PHE A 14 -5.43 44.05 -40.49
N ALA A 15 -4.21 44.62 -40.50
CA ALA A 15 -3.59 45.56 -39.55
C ALA A 15 -3.21 45.18 -38.09
N MET A 16 -1.90 45.12 -37.85
CA MET A 16 -1.16 45.55 -36.63
C MET A 16 -1.04 47.11 -36.62
N PRO A 17 -0.43 47.86 -35.65
CA PRO A 17 0.44 47.48 -34.51
C PRO A 17 0.27 48.35 -33.20
N VAL A 18 1.20 48.14 -32.25
CA VAL A 18 1.86 49.13 -31.34
C VAL A 18 1.60 49.03 -29.83
N LEU A 19 2.74 48.84 -29.14
CA LEU A 19 3.11 49.12 -27.74
C LEU A 19 2.28 50.18 -26.99
N GLY A 20 1.97 49.86 -25.73
CA GLY A 20 1.75 50.86 -24.69
C GLY A 20 1.10 50.28 -23.45
N VAL A 21 1.64 50.63 -22.28
CA VAL A 21 1.07 50.51 -20.91
C VAL A 21 1.79 49.51 -20.01
N ILE A 22 3.02 49.89 -19.63
CA ILE A 22 3.51 49.78 -18.25
C ILE A 22 3.52 51.22 -17.71
N LEU A 23 3.05 51.40 -16.47
CA LEU A 23 3.02 52.59 -15.59
C LEU A 23 1.62 53.20 -15.33
N MET A 24 1.38 53.43 -14.03
CA MET A 24 0.21 54.01 -13.36
C MET A 24 -0.94 53.00 -13.19
N LEU A 25 -1.09 52.33 -12.05
CA LEU A 25 -1.47 52.94 -10.77
C LEU A 25 -0.75 52.29 -9.58
N GLY A 26 0.00 53.11 -8.85
CA GLY A 26 0.48 52.82 -7.50
C GLY A 26 -0.04 53.89 -6.54
N TYR A 27 -0.21 53.46 -5.28
CA TYR A 27 -0.45 54.26 -4.06
C TYR A 27 -1.86 54.88 -3.95
N SER A 28 -2.63 54.66 -2.88
CA SER A 28 -2.20 54.74 -1.47
C SER A 28 -3.18 54.06 -0.50
N ALA A 29 -2.67 53.23 0.40
CA ALA A 29 -3.05 53.20 1.82
C ALA A 29 -2.00 52.42 2.61
N LEU A 30 -1.21 53.15 3.40
CA LEU A 30 -0.19 52.67 4.32
C LEU A 30 -0.72 52.85 5.76
N SER A 31 -0.23 52.00 6.65
CA SER A 31 -0.40 51.96 8.11
C SER A 31 -1.65 51.24 8.64
N LEU A 32 -1.45 50.04 9.18
CA LEU A 32 -1.33 49.83 10.62
C LEU A 32 -0.51 48.55 10.85
N ALA A 33 0.40 48.64 11.81
CA ALA A 33 1.46 47.69 12.12
C ALA A 33 1.02 46.59 13.10
N ASP A 34 1.85 45.54 13.12
CA ASP A 34 2.23 44.70 14.26
C ASP A 34 1.16 43.97 15.06
N ARG A 35 1.09 42.65 14.85
CA ARG A 35 0.96 41.62 15.91
C ARG A 35 1.60 40.28 15.47
N ASP A 36 2.78 40.02 16.02
CA ASP A 36 3.23 38.77 16.66
C ASP A 36 2.96 37.42 15.98
N LEU A 37 3.97 36.90 15.28
CA LEU A 37 4.13 35.46 14.98
C LEU A 37 5.34 34.91 15.77
N PRO A 38 5.18 33.93 16.68
CA PRO A 38 6.22 33.55 17.61
C PRO A 38 7.05 32.37 17.08
N TRP A 39 8.16 32.64 16.39
CA TRP A 39 9.17 31.61 16.09
C TRP A 39 10.61 32.13 16.05
N ASN A 40 10.93 33.23 16.75
CA ASN A 40 12.31 33.72 16.85
C ASN A 40 12.64 34.24 18.28
N ASP A 41 12.67 33.35 19.26
CA ASP A 41 13.32 33.61 20.55
C ASP A 41 14.59 32.72 20.70
N PRO A 42 15.81 33.31 20.75
CA PRO A 42 17.07 32.59 20.93
C PRO A 42 17.28 31.99 22.34
N ALA A 43 16.38 32.22 23.30
CA ALA A 43 16.55 31.78 24.69
C ALA A 43 16.18 30.30 24.97
N VAL A 44 15.77 29.51 23.97
CA VAL A 44 15.46 28.07 24.13
C VAL A 44 16.66 27.16 23.78
N HIS A 45 17.83 27.74 23.48
CA HIS A 45 19.05 27.01 23.15
C HIS A 45 19.86 26.51 24.36
N MET A 46 19.23 26.06 25.46
CA MET A 46 20.01 25.39 26.52
C MET A 46 19.20 24.56 27.52
N LYS A 47 18.34 23.61 27.08
CA LYS A 47 17.85 22.61 28.05
C LYS A 47 17.36 21.26 27.53
N TYR A 48 17.88 20.74 26.42
CA TYR A 48 17.68 19.31 26.10
C TYR A 48 18.94 18.72 25.48
N ARG A 49 19.87 18.27 26.34
CA ARG A 49 20.94 17.35 25.94
C ARG A 49 20.32 15.96 25.85
N VAL A 50 19.72 15.63 24.72
CA VAL A 50 19.22 14.27 24.44
C VAL A 50 20.37 13.47 23.88
N HIS A 51 20.74 12.39 24.57
CA HIS A 51 21.73 11.43 24.11
C HIS A 51 21.34 10.90 22.71
N HIS A 52 22.26 11.04 21.75
CA HIS A 52 22.16 10.42 20.44
C HIS A 52 22.22 8.89 20.55
N ALA A 53 21.06 8.25 20.66
CA ALA A 53 20.89 6.88 20.20
C ALA A 53 20.25 6.95 18.81
N VAL A 54 21.08 6.83 17.78
CA VAL A 54 20.63 6.73 16.38
C VAL A 54 19.90 5.39 16.22
N THR A 55 18.57 5.39 16.32
CA THR A 55 17.75 4.32 15.74
C THR A 55 17.43 4.71 14.30
N PRO A 56 17.88 3.95 13.28
CA PRO A 56 17.53 4.23 11.90
C PRO A 56 16.02 4.03 11.71
N ALA A 57 15.37 4.97 11.05
CA ALA A 57 14.00 4.86 10.59
C ALA A 57 13.80 3.53 9.84
N ALA A 58 13.01 2.64 10.44
CA ALA A 58 12.59 1.40 9.83
C ALA A 58 11.45 1.70 8.85
N TRP A 59 11.72 1.48 7.56
CA TRP A 59 10.70 1.24 6.55
C TRP A 59 9.79 0.08 7.01
N PRO A 60 8.49 0.05 6.66
CA PRO A 60 7.47 -0.74 7.36
C PRO A 60 7.87 -2.21 7.34
N SER A 61 8.38 -2.64 8.49
CA SER A 61 8.67 -4.03 8.77
C SER A 61 7.31 -4.67 9.04
N PHE A 62 6.98 -5.73 8.31
CA PHE A 62 6.03 -6.73 8.81
C PHE A 62 6.67 -7.38 10.04
N ASN A 63 6.61 -6.72 11.19
CA ASN A 63 7.03 -7.27 12.47
C ASN A 63 5.82 -7.94 13.13
N LEU A 64 5.69 -9.24 12.91
CA LEU A 64 5.38 -10.14 14.02
C LEU A 64 6.74 -10.51 14.62
N ILE A 65 7.03 -10.00 15.82
CA ILE A 65 7.84 -10.57 16.92
C ILE A 65 8.21 -9.40 17.87
N PRO A 66 7.85 -9.45 19.16
CA PRO A 66 8.22 -8.44 20.14
C PRO A 66 9.70 -8.56 20.57
N ASN A 67 10.36 -7.42 20.76
CA ASN A 67 11.74 -7.31 21.23
C ASN A 67 11.85 -7.75 22.71
N ALA A 68 12.73 -8.71 22.99
CA ALA A 68 12.96 -9.30 24.30
C ALA A 68 14.02 -8.51 25.08
N ARG A 69 13.59 -7.52 25.88
CA ARG A 69 14.46 -6.90 26.90
C ARG A 69 13.69 -6.13 27.99
N ASN A 70 12.67 -6.72 28.62
CA ASN A 70 12.30 -6.35 30.00
C ASN A 70 11.32 -7.25 30.79
N THR A 71 11.25 -8.57 30.53
CA THR A 71 10.24 -9.44 31.19
C THR A 71 10.79 -10.40 32.24
N ARG A 72 11.82 -10.01 33.00
CA ARG A 72 12.39 -10.89 34.05
C ARG A 72 11.51 -11.13 35.28
N ASN A 73 10.34 -10.49 35.44
CA ASN A 73 9.52 -10.64 36.66
C ASN A 73 8.06 -11.11 36.47
N ILE A 74 7.66 -11.62 35.30
CA ILE A 74 6.28 -12.11 35.06
C ILE A 74 6.25 -13.60 34.67
N ALA A 75 7.22 -14.39 35.16
CA ALA A 75 7.33 -15.83 34.88
C ALA A 75 7.24 -16.69 36.15
N ARG A 76 6.40 -16.30 37.11
CA ARG A 76 5.99 -17.18 38.21
C ARG A 76 4.47 -17.23 38.25
N ARG A 77 3.92 -18.44 38.06
CA ARG A 77 2.50 -18.87 38.10
C ARG A 77 1.76 -18.97 36.76
N VAL A 78 2.24 -19.83 35.86
CA VAL A 78 1.34 -20.74 35.10
C VAL A 78 2.12 -22.03 34.83
N PRO A 79 1.73 -23.21 35.38
CA PRO A 79 2.32 -24.48 34.99
C PRO A 79 1.60 -25.03 33.75
N GLY A 80 2.34 -25.22 32.65
CA GLY A 80 1.89 -25.85 31.42
C GLY A 80 3.09 -26.23 30.56
N PRO A 81 3.04 -27.34 29.79
CA PRO A 81 4.23 -28.06 29.34
C PRO A 81 5.08 -27.27 28.35
N VAL A 82 6.38 -27.26 28.64
CA VAL A 82 7.48 -26.71 27.86
C VAL A 82 7.65 -27.53 26.57
N ALA A 83 7.42 -26.93 25.41
CA ALA A 83 7.94 -27.42 24.14
C ALA A 83 9.11 -26.52 23.68
N LYS A 84 10.24 -27.20 23.46
CA LYS A 84 11.59 -26.68 23.26
C LYS A 84 11.81 -26.22 21.81
N GLY A 85 12.58 -25.14 21.64
CA GLY A 85 13.55 -24.97 20.55
C GLY A 85 13.04 -24.57 19.16
N LEU A 86 13.28 -23.30 18.78
CA LEU A 86 13.71 -22.93 17.43
C LEU A 86 15.21 -23.26 17.34
N PRO A 87 15.73 -23.97 16.32
CA PRO A 87 15.87 -23.40 14.98
C PRO A 87 15.76 -24.39 13.80
N GLY A 88 15.44 -23.87 12.61
CA GLY A 88 15.72 -24.52 11.34
C GLY A 88 14.66 -25.51 10.86
N ARG A 89 14.39 -25.45 9.55
CA ARG A 89 13.55 -26.37 8.79
C ARG A 89 12.06 -26.23 9.15
N TRP A 90 11.35 -25.42 8.36
CA TRP A 90 10.01 -25.81 7.95
C TRP A 90 10.18 -27.16 7.23
N LEU A 91 10.24 -28.25 7.99
CA LEU A 91 9.87 -29.55 7.47
C LEU A 91 8.48 -29.32 6.96
N HIS A 92 8.35 -29.21 5.64
CA HIS A 92 7.12 -29.42 4.93
C HIS A 92 6.49 -30.66 5.56
N GLN A 93 5.53 -30.47 6.48
CA GLN A 93 4.51 -31.48 6.64
C GLN A 93 4.03 -31.68 5.21
N ARG A 94 4.20 -32.90 4.67
CA ARG A 94 3.74 -33.27 3.34
C ARG A 94 2.21 -33.16 3.35
N GLY A 95 1.73 -31.94 3.34
CA GLY A 95 0.36 -31.56 3.15
C GLY A 95 -0.01 -31.82 1.71
N ASN A 96 -1.28 -32.18 1.47
CA ASN A 96 -1.78 -32.55 0.16
C ASN A 96 -1.19 -31.67 -0.96
N MET A 97 -0.42 -32.30 -1.85
CA MET A 97 0.28 -31.64 -2.94
C MET A 97 -0.76 -31.08 -3.92
N GLY A 98 -1.02 -29.76 -3.87
CA GLY A 98 -1.88 -29.08 -4.84
C GLY A 98 -2.16 -27.63 -4.48
N LEU A 99 -1.97 -26.70 -5.42
CA LEU A 99 -2.25 -25.27 -5.24
C LEU A 99 -3.69 -25.03 -4.78
N THR A 100 -3.88 -24.05 -3.91
CA THR A 100 -5.21 -23.58 -3.50
C THR A 100 -6.03 -23.15 -4.72
N SER A 101 -7.27 -23.61 -4.78
CA SER A 101 -8.17 -23.44 -5.92
C SER A 101 -9.40 -22.62 -5.54
N PHE A 102 -9.65 -21.54 -6.27
CA PHE A 102 -10.83 -20.70 -6.10
C PHE A 102 -12.15 -21.43 -6.45
N ARG A 103 -12.08 -22.54 -7.20
CA ARG A 103 -13.26 -23.29 -7.68
C ARG A 103 -13.84 -24.21 -6.63
N THR A 104 -12.99 -24.71 -5.74
CA THR A 104 -13.29 -25.75 -4.75
C THR A 104 -13.26 -25.21 -3.33
N SER A 105 -12.47 -24.16 -3.05
CA SER A 105 -12.47 -23.50 -1.75
C SER A 105 -13.85 -22.95 -1.42
N THR A 106 -14.28 -23.10 -0.17
CA THR A 106 -15.65 -22.81 0.26
C THR A 106 -15.70 -21.62 1.20
N LEU A 107 -16.88 -21.01 1.31
CA LEU A 107 -17.16 -19.88 2.20
C LEU A 107 -18.36 -20.16 3.11
N SER A 108 -18.21 -19.92 4.41
CA SER A 108 -19.31 -19.99 5.39
C SER A 108 -19.41 -18.74 6.25
N LEU A 109 -20.62 -18.37 6.68
CA LEU A 109 -20.91 -17.15 7.44
C LEU A 109 -21.09 -17.46 8.93
N VAL A 110 -20.48 -16.65 9.81
CA VAL A 110 -20.56 -16.81 11.27
C VAL A 110 -20.66 -15.46 11.99
N PRO A 111 -21.74 -15.16 12.74
CA PRO A 111 -22.99 -15.93 12.86
C PRO A 111 -23.87 -15.81 11.60
N ALA A 112 -24.84 -16.71 11.43
CA ALA A 112 -25.74 -16.71 10.28
C ALA A 112 -26.60 -15.44 10.16
N THR A 113 -26.91 -14.80 11.29
CA THR A 113 -27.66 -13.55 11.36
C THR A 113 -26.75 -12.41 11.79
N VAL A 114 -26.65 -11.37 10.96
CA VAL A 114 -25.82 -10.20 11.22
C VAL A 114 -26.71 -8.99 11.44
N LYS A 115 -26.41 -8.18 12.46
CA LYS A 115 -27.08 -6.91 12.72
C LYS A 115 -26.15 -5.74 12.42
N GLU A 116 -26.73 -4.63 12.00
CA GLU A 116 -25.99 -3.36 11.85
C GLU A 116 -25.31 -2.98 13.16
N GLY A 117 -24.08 -2.48 13.06
CA GLY A 117 -23.24 -2.11 14.20
C GLY A 117 -22.44 -3.26 14.82
N GLN A 118 -22.51 -4.47 14.27
CA GLN A 118 -21.78 -5.63 14.79
C GLN A 118 -20.59 -6.03 13.91
N MET A 119 -19.56 -6.59 14.55
CA MET A 119 -18.54 -7.37 13.85
C MET A 119 -19.09 -8.77 13.57
N PHE A 120 -18.83 -9.27 12.38
CA PHE A 120 -19.08 -10.67 12.02
C PHE A 120 -17.90 -11.20 11.23
N ARG A 121 -17.86 -12.52 11.01
CA ARG A 121 -16.82 -13.14 10.19
C ARG A 121 -17.39 -14.09 9.16
N VAL A 122 -16.63 -14.27 8.09
CA VAL A 122 -16.78 -15.43 7.20
C VAL A 122 -15.56 -16.32 7.34
N MET A 123 -15.76 -17.62 7.22
CA MET A 123 -14.72 -18.62 7.26
C MET A 123 -14.47 -19.11 5.84
N ILE A 124 -13.22 -19.08 5.42
CA ILE A 124 -12.75 -19.69 4.17
C ILE A 124 -12.12 -21.02 4.54
N GLU A 125 -12.56 -22.09 3.88
CA GLU A 125 -11.86 -23.38 3.88
C GLU A 125 -11.12 -23.50 2.54
N ALA A 126 -9.79 -23.38 2.56
CA ALA A 126 -8.97 -23.49 1.37
C ALA A 126 -8.87 -24.95 0.93
N ARG A 127 -9.11 -25.20 -0.36
CA ARG A 127 -9.07 -26.54 -0.95
C ARG A 127 -8.27 -26.52 -2.23
N ASP A 128 -7.60 -27.64 -2.53
CA ASP A 128 -6.90 -27.82 -3.80
C ASP A 128 -7.87 -28.10 -4.96
N GLN A 129 -7.34 -28.23 -6.17
CA GLN A 129 -8.14 -28.53 -7.37
C GLN A 129 -8.88 -29.88 -7.30
N ASN A 130 -8.40 -30.81 -6.49
CA ASN A 130 -9.01 -32.12 -6.25
C ASN A 130 -10.01 -32.10 -5.09
N ASN A 131 -10.42 -30.90 -4.65
CA ASN A 131 -11.34 -30.67 -3.55
C ASN A 131 -10.84 -31.21 -2.19
N ARG A 132 -9.53 -31.34 -2.01
CA ARG A 132 -8.92 -31.77 -0.75
C ARG A 132 -8.63 -30.55 0.11
N PRO A 133 -8.95 -30.58 1.43
CA PRO A 133 -8.58 -29.50 2.33
C PRO A 133 -7.08 -29.24 2.32
N ARG A 134 -6.70 -27.96 2.24
CA ARG A 134 -5.35 -27.52 2.52
C ARG A 134 -5.12 -27.65 4.03
N ASN A 135 -3.90 -28.01 4.43
CA ASN A 135 -3.49 -28.14 5.82
C ASN A 135 -2.40 -27.14 6.20
N MET A 136 -2.21 -26.11 5.37
CA MET A 136 -1.24 -25.03 5.57
C MET A 136 -1.89 -23.71 5.16
N GLY A 137 -1.45 -22.62 5.80
CA GLY A 137 -1.84 -21.25 5.47
C GLY A 137 -0.97 -20.61 4.38
N GLY A 138 -0.94 -19.29 4.36
CA GLY A 138 -0.07 -18.46 3.53
C GLY A 138 -0.69 -17.97 2.23
N ASP A 139 -1.93 -18.35 1.91
CA ASP A 139 -2.63 -17.81 0.75
C ASP A 139 -2.94 -16.32 0.95
N PHE A 140 -2.83 -15.54 -0.12
CA PHE A 140 -3.22 -14.14 -0.11
C PHE A 140 -4.68 -14.00 -0.57
N TRP A 141 -5.57 -13.85 0.40
CA TRP A 141 -6.99 -13.57 0.17
C TRP A 141 -7.28 -12.07 0.27
N CYS A 142 -8.20 -11.60 -0.57
CA CYS A 142 -8.80 -10.28 -0.45
C CYS A 142 -10.32 -10.43 -0.43
N ALA A 143 -11.00 -9.75 0.49
CA ALA A 143 -12.42 -9.92 0.69
C ALA A 143 -13.11 -8.57 0.91
N THR A 144 -14.29 -8.40 0.34
CA THR A 144 -15.03 -7.13 0.37
C THR A 144 -16.50 -7.39 0.63
N LEU A 145 -17.14 -6.48 1.37
CA LEU A 145 -18.58 -6.44 1.57
C LEU A 145 -19.13 -5.19 0.89
N THR A 146 -20.09 -5.35 0.00
CA THR A 146 -20.61 -4.26 -0.85
C THR A 146 -22.14 -4.21 -0.89
N THR A 147 -22.71 -3.04 -1.16
CA THR A 147 -24.14 -2.88 -1.47
C THR A 147 -24.34 -2.19 -2.81
N LYS A 148 -25.56 -2.29 -3.35
CA LYS A 148 -25.96 -1.52 -4.55
C LYS A 148 -25.94 0.00 -4.32
N GLY A 149 -26.10 0.46 -3.08
CA GLY A 149 -26.13 1.88 -2.70
C GLY A 149 -24.75 2.51 -2.47
N GLY A 150 -23.67 1.87 -2.94
CA GLY A 150 -22.31 2.39 -2.78
C GLY A 150 -21.65 2.08 -1.44
N GLY A 151 -22.32 1.36 -0.54
CA GLY A 151 -21.72 0.89 0.71
C GLY A 151 -20.59 -0.11 0.42
N TYR A 152 -19.44 0.08 1.04
CA TYR A 152 -18.25 -0.75 0.81
C TYR A 152 -17.37 -0.86 2.05
N THR A 153 -16.89 -2.07 2.35
CA THR A 153 -15.81 -2.28 3.33
C THR A 153 -14.90 -3.42 2.92
N ALA A 154 -13.60 -3.27 3.19
CA ALA A 154 -12.63 -4.35 3.08
C ALA A 154 -12.69 -5.22 4.34
N GLY A 155 -12.55 -6.54 4.16
CA GLY A 155 -12.49 -7.51 5.25
C GLY A 155 -11.05 -7.72 5.72
N ARG A 156 -10.87 -7.89 7.04
CA ARG A 156 -9.57 -8.23 7.62
C ARG A 156 -9.40 -9.74 7.68
N VAL A 157 -8.43 -10.27 6.94
CA VAL A 157 -8.11 -11.69 6.89
C VAL A 157 -7.19 -12.08 8.05
N LEU A 158 -7.53 -13.18 8.72
CA LEU A 158 -6.73 -13.88 9.72
C LEU A 158 -6.50 -15.31 9.21
N ASP A 159 -5.24 -15.69 9.08
CA ASP A 159 -4.81 -17.02 8.70
C ASP A 159 -4.61 -17.90 9.94
N HIS A 160 -5.29 -19.05 9.98
CA HIS A 160 -5.16 -20.02 11.08
C HIS A 160 -3.99 -21.00 10.89
N SER A 161 -3.20 -20.84 9.82
CA SER A 161 -2.02 -21.62 9.45
C SER A 161 -2.29 -23.11 9.20
N ASN A 162 -3.54 -23.48 8.97
CA ASN A 162 -3.99 -24.87 8.79
C ASN A 162 -4.88 -25.05 7.56
N GLY A 163 -4.88 -24.09 6.63
CA GLY A 163 -5.75 -24.06 5.44
C GLY A 163 -7.13 -23.46 5.68
N SER A 164 -7.42 -22.98 6.88
CA SER A 164 -8.62 -22.17 7.15
C SER A 164 -8.26 -20.71 7.43
N TYR A 165 -9.19 -19.81 7.07
CA TYR A 165 -9.03 -18.38 7.27
C TYR A 165 -10.32 -17.77 7.84
N SER A 166 -10.20 -16.80 8.73
CA SER A 166 -11.32 -15.93 9.13
C SER A 166 -11.20 -14.57 8.47
N VAL A 167 -12.27 -14.08 7.87
CA VAL A 167 -12.35 -12.70 7.38
C VAL A 167 -13.34 -11.95 8.24
N TYR A 168 -12.89 -10.88 8.90
CA TYR A 168 -13.71 -10.05 9.77
C TYR A 168 -14.23 -8.82 9.02
N PHE A 169 -15.52 -8.55 9.19
CA PHE A 169 -16.23 -7.40 8.64
C PHE A 169 -16.95 -6.64 9.74
N PHE A 170 -17.08 -5.33 9.56
CA PHE A 170 -17.99 -4.50 10.33
C PHE A 170 -19.27 -4.27 9.52
N ALA A 171 -20.42 -4.56 10.10
CA ALA A 171 -21.73 -4.32 9.48
C ALA A 171 -22.13 -2.85 9.62
N GLY A 172 -21.61 -1.99 8.74
CA GLY A 172 -21.77 -0.53 8.84
C GLY A 172 -23.13 0.04 8.40
N TRP A 173 -24.01 -0.80 7.87
CA TRP A 173 -25.33 -0.45 7.35
C TRP A 173 -26.25 -1.67 7.43
N SER A 174 -27.56 -1.43 7.41
CA SER A 174 -28.58 -2.47 7.27
C SER A 174 -29.02 -2.67 5.82
N GLY A 175 -29.65 -3.81 5.54
CA GLY A 175 -30.11 -4.20 4.20
C GLY A 175 -29.26 -5.29 3.55
N THR A 176 -29.50 -5.52 2.27
CA THR A 176 -28.84 -6.57 1.48
C THR A 176 -27.43 -6.16 1.08
N ALA A 177 -26.46 -7.04 1.33
CA ALA A 177 -25.06 -6.84 0.97
C ALA A 177 -24.46 -8.10 0.33
N ASN A 178 -23.39 -7.95 -0.43
CA ASN A 178 -22.70 -9.02 -1.13
C ASN A 178 -21.26 -9.13 -0.62
N ILE A 179 -20.87 -10.35 -0.27
CA ILE A 179 -19.50 -10.69 0.11
C ILE A 179 -18.80 -11.27 -1.12
N ASP A 180 -17.79 -10.56 -1.61
CA ASP A 180 -16.88 -11.05 -2.64
C ASP A 180 -15.57 -11.46 -1.97
N VAL A 181 -15.05 -12.63 -2.33
CA VAL A 181 -13.74 -13.10 -1.86
C VAL A 181 -12.91 -13.46 -3.09
N THR A 182 -11.67 -13.02 -3.11
CA THR A 182 -10.70 -13.23 -4.19
C THR A 182 -9.47 -13.94 -3.64
N LEU A 183 -9.11 -15.08 -4.24
CA LEU A 183 -7.77 -15.65 -4.13
C LEU A 183 -6.84 -14.82 -5.01
N VAL A 184 -6.04 -13.95 -4.39
CA VAL A 184 -5.07 -13.14 -5.13
C VAL A 184 -3.91 -14.01 -5.56
N HIS A 185 -3.33 -14.74 -4.60
CA HIS A 185 -2.22 -15.66 -4.81
C HIS A 185 -2.32 -16.86 -3.86
N PRO A 186 -2.15 -18.11 -4.34
CA PRO A 186 -1.91 -19.25 -3.47
C PRO A 186 -0.63 -19.10 -2.65
N SER A 187 -0.56 -19.84 -1.54
CA SER A 187 0.58 -19.82 -0.62
C SER A 187 1.94 -20.03 -1.27
N GLU A 188 2.02 -20.89 -2.29
CA GLU A 188 3.23 -21.20 -3.05
C GLU A 188 3.69 -20.01 -3.88
N THR A 189 2.76 -19.22 -4.43
CA THR A 189 3.08 -17.98 -5.14
C THR A 189 3.54 -16.90 -4.17
N VAL A 190 2.89 -16.78 -3.01
CA VAL A 190 3.29 -15.84 -1.95
C VAL A 190 4.70 -16.17 -1.46
N ASP A 191 4.97 -17.44 -1.19
CA ASP A 191 6.29 -17.92 -0.79
C ASP A 191 7.36 -17.59 -1.83
N TYR A 192 7.09 -17.85 -3.11
CA TYR A 192 8.02 -17.52 -4.20
C TYR A 192 8.24 -16.00 -4.32
N LEU A 193 7.19 -15.20 -4.16
CA LEU A 193 7.31 -13.74 -4.18
C LEU A 193 8.20 -13.22 -3.05
N VAL A 194 7.95 -13.68 -1.81
CA VAL A 194 8.67 -13.22 -0.62
C VAL A 194 10.12 -13.66 -0.66
N HIS A 195 10.40 -14.92 -0.97
CA HIS A 195 11.75 -15.47 -0.84
C HIS A 195 12.62 -15.31 -2.09
N THR A 196 12.02 -15.22 -3.29
CA THR A 196 12.77 -15.10 -4.55
C THR A 196 12.65 -13.70 -5.14
N VAL A 197 11.43 -13.25 -5.42
CA VAL A 197 11.21 -12.03 -6.19
C VAL A 197 11.57 -10.78 -5.38
N TRP A 198 11.20 -10.72 -4.10
CA TRP A 198 11.42 -9.54 -3.26
C TRP A 198 12.88 -9.29 -2.89
N HIS A 199 13.68 -10.36 -2.86
CA HIS A 199 15.12 -10.28 -2.61
C HIS A 199 15.95 -10.12 -3.89
N ALA A 200 15.33 -10.23 -5.07
CA ALA A 200 16.03 -10.08 -6.33
C ALA A 200 16.56 -8.66 -6.53
N TYR A 201 17.84 -8.55 -6.88
CA TYR A 201 18.44 -7.32 -7.38
C TYR A 201 17.82 -6.92 -8.72
N ASP A 202 17.80 -5.61 -8.96
CA ASP A 202 17.29 -4.97 -10.20
C ASP A 202 15.84 -5.26 -10.55
N ARG A 203 15.03 -5.74 -9.61
CA ARG A 203 13.62 -6.06 -9.90
C ARG A 203 12.86 -4.87 -10.49
N ILE A 204 13.18 -3.65 -10.05
CA ILE A 204 12.64 -2.42 -10.63
C ILE A 204 13.82 -1.65 -11.22
N VAL A 205 13.64 -1.18 -12.45
CA VAL A 205 14.65 -0.46 -13.21
C VAL A 205 14.08 0.88 -13.65
N TRP A 206 14.88 1.93 -13.45
CA TRP A 206 14.55 3.29 -13.82
C TRP A 206 15.46 3.80 -14.93
N LEU A 207 15.04 4.89 -15.54
CA LEU A 207 15.85 5.71 -16.43
C LEU A 207 16.10 7.05 -15.75
N GLY A 208 17.37 7.41 -15.59
CA GLY A 208 17.80 8.72 -15.14
C GLY A 208 18.09 9.61 -16.34
N ARG A 209 17.51 10.81 -16.37
CA ARG A 209 17.76 11.83 -17.40
C ARG A 209 18.65 12.91 -16.83
N PHE A 210 19.77 13.16 -17.52
CA PHE A 210 20.82 14.09 -17.16
C PHE A 210 20.90 15.20 -18.20
N GLU A 211 20.93 16.45 -17.76
CA GLU A 211 20.95 17.63 -18.64
C GLU A 211 21.89 18.71 -18.11
N GLU A 212 22.69 19.29 -19.01
CA GLU A 212 23.51 20.47 -18.75
C GLU A 212 23.60 21.28 -20.05
N GLY A 213 22.90 22.43 -20.10
CA GLY A 213 22.71 23.17 -21.34
C GLY A 213 22.04 22.32 -22.42
N ASP A 214 22.65 22.22 -23.60
CA ASP A 214 22.13 21.40 -24.71
C ASP A 214 22.50 19.91 -24.62
N LYS A 215 23.40 19.54 -23.70
CA LYS A 215 23.81 18.14 -23.53
C LYS A 215 22.72 17.39 -22.77
N LYS A 216 22.30 16.24 -23.32
CA LYS A 216 21.31 15.35 -22.72
C LYS A 216 21.81 13.93 -22.75
N SER A 217 21.57 13.19 -21.67
CA SER A 217 21.83 11.76 -21.61
C SER A 217 20.78 11.06 -20.77
N THR A 218 20.36 9.88 -21.22
CA THR A 218 19.48 9.00 -20.46
C THR A 218 20.20 7.69 -20.22
N THR A 219 20.19 7.25 -18.97
CA THR A 219 20.95 6.08 -18.52
C THR A 219 20.10 5.21 -17.60
N THR A 220 20.52 3.95 -17.42
CA THR A 220 19.82 3.01 -16.54
C THR A 220 20.16 3.30 -15.08
N CYS A 221 19.15 3.27 -14.22
CA CYS A 221 19.29 3.44 -12.77
C CYS A 221 18.62 2.29 -12.02
N VAL A 222 19.25 1.83 -10.95
CA VAL A 222 18.78 0.70 -10.14
C VAL A 222 18.98 0.95 -8.65
N LEU A 223 18.16 0.34 -7.80
CA LEU A 223 18.36 0.40 -6.36
C LEU A 223 19.37 -0.66 -5.90
N ARG A 224 20.31 -0.22 -5.07
CA ARG A 224 21.38 -1.06 -4.50
C ARG A 224 21.62 -0.75 -3.03
N ARG A 225 21.99 -1.78 -2.26
CA ARG A 225 22.46 -1.63 -0.87
C ARG A 225 23.97 -1.89 -0.71
N GLY A 226 24.63 -2.32 -1.78
CA GLY A 226 26.04 -2.67 -1.83
C GLY A 226 26.43 -3.18 -3.21
N GLY A 227 27.72 -3.44 -3.42
CA GLY A 227 28.30 -3.88 -4.69
C GLY A 227 29.27 -2.86 -5.28
N PRO A 228 29.89 -3.16 -6.44
CA PRO A 228 30.85 -2.26 -7.07
C PRO A 228 30.14 -0.99 -7.59
N TRP A 229 30.71 0.17 -7.27
CA TRP A 229 30.20 1.49 -7.68
C TRP A 229 31.10 2.20 -8.70
N THR A 230 32.16 1.53 -9.17
CA THR A 230 33.11 2.10 -10.12
C THR A 230 32.41 2.49 -11.43
N GLY A 231 32.55 3.75 -11.84
CA GLY A 231 31.96 4.27 -13.07
C GLY A 231 30.44 4.44 -13.02
N LYS A 232 29.88 4.69 -11.83
CA LYS A 232 28.44 4.92 -11.61
C LYS A 232 28.19 6.27 -10.95
N CYS A 233 26.99 6.78 -11.14
CA CYS A 233 26.46 7.93 -10.43
C CYS A 233 25.68 7.47 -9.21
N GLU A 234 26.13 7.89 -8.03
CA GLU A 234 25.49 7.59 -6.75
C GLU A 234 24.52 8.70 -6.36
N LEU A 235 23.22 8.38 -6.29
CA LEU A 235 22.18 9.30 -5.88
C LEU A 235 21.58 8.85 -4.55
N SER A 236 22.27 9.22 -3.47
CA SER A 236 21.85 8.87 -2.12
C SER A 236 20.84 9.88 -1.56
N HIS A 237 19.74 9.38 -1.01
CA HIS A 237 18.76 10.18 -0.28
C HIS A 237 18.52 9.50 1.06
N PRO A 238 19.42 9.66 2.05
CA PRO A 238 19.42 8.85 3.27
C PRO A 238 18.13 8.97 4.08
N TYR A 239 17.47 10.13 4.07
CA TYR A 239 16.17 10.34 4.72
C TYR A 239 15.02 9.61 4.04
N ALA A 240 15.10 9.45 2.71
CA ALA A 240 14.13 8.64 1.98
C ALA A 240 14.59 7.19 2.00
N LEU A 241 15.64 6.84 1.27
CA LEU A 241 16.05 5.49 0.91
C LEU A 241 16.83 4.72 1.99
N GLY A 242 17.14 5.35 3.13
CA GLY A 242 17.91 4.74 4.21
C GLY A 242 19.31 4.31 3.72
N LYS A 243 19.62 3.01 3.86
CA LYS A 243 20.87 2.40 3.37
C LYS A 243 20.84 1.98 1.90
N THR A 244 19.73 2.23 1.21
CA THR A 244 19.59 1.93 -0.22
C THR A 244 19.94 3.17 -1.01
N VAL A 245 20.61 2.99 -2.14
CA VAL A 245 21.04 4.07 -3.01
C VAL A 245 20.54 3.83 -4.43
N LEU A 246 20.11 4.89 -5.10
CA LEU A 246 19.81 4.85 -6.52
C LEU A 246 21.14 5.02 -7.27
N LEU A 247 21.52 3.98 -8.00
CA LEU A 247 22.78 3.90 -8.72
C LEU A 247 22.50 3.93 -10.22
N CYS A 248 23.05 4.92 -10.91
CA CYS A 248 22.87 5.11 -12.34
C CYS A 248 24.17 4.83 -13.10
N ASP A 249 24.12 4.35 -14.34
CA ASP A 249 25.34 4.30 -15.17
C ASP A 249 25.78 5.72 -15.52
N GLN A 250 27.09 5.92 -15.71
CA GLN A 250 27.64 7.24 -15.99
C GLN A 250 27.00 7.85 -17.25
N PRO A 251 26.48 9.09 -17.18
CA PRO A 251 25.85 9.71 -18.34
C PRO A 251 26.88 10.05 -19.41
N ALA A 252 26.44 10.04 -20.67
CA ALA A 252 27.28 10.33 -21.82
C ALA A 252 27.66 11.82 -21.90
N HIS A 253 28.52 12.16 -22.88
CA HIS A 253 28.86 13.56 -23.24
C HIS A 253 29.57 14.38 -22.14
N GLY A 254 30.18 13.70 -21.17
CA GLY A 254 30.88 14.32 -20.05
C GLY A 254 29.95 14.99 -19.04
N LEU A 255 28.66 14.64 -19.05
CA LEU A 255 27.70 15.09 -18.04
C LEU A 255 28.12 14.58 -16.66
N LYS A 256 27.88 15.41 -15.63
CA LYS A 256 28.15 15.06 -14.23
C LYS A 256 26.95 14.37 -13.60
N CYS A 257 27.17 13.68 -12.48
CA CYS A 257 26.10 12.93 -11.81
C CYS A 257 25.06 13.83 -11.13
N ASP A 258 25.42 15.06 -10.77
CA ASP A 258 24.54 16.06 -10.18
C ASP A 258 23.64 16.75 -11.22
N SER A 259 23.88 16.55 -12.52
CA SER A 259 23.07 17.10 -13.60
C SER A 259 21.78 16.30 -13.86
N ILE A 260 21.38 15.42 -12.94
CA ILE A 260 20.14 14.64 -13.08
C ILE A 260 18.92 15.55 -12.88
N VAL A 261 17.97 15.49 -13.81
CA VAL A 261 16.75 16.31 -13.79
C VAL A 261 15.48 15.48 -13.61
N ALA A 262 15.51 14.19 -13.94
CA ALA A 262 14.35 13.32 -13.79
C ALA A 262 14.73 11.85 -13.65
N VAL A 263 13.88 11.10 -12.95
CA VAL A 263 13.91 9.64 -12.87
C VAL A 263 12.52 9.12 -13.22
N TYR A 264 12.44 8.18 -14.15
CA TYR A 264 11.17 7.57 -14.55
C TYR A 264 11.33 6.05 -14.76
N ASN A 265 10.22 5.32 -14.73
CA ASN A 265 10.24 3.87 -14.84
C ASN A 265 10.67 3.40 -16.23
N ASN A 266 11.50 2.37 -16.30
CA ASN A 266 11.77 1.65 -17.55
C ASN A 266 10.79 0.46 -17.67
N ASN A 267 9.56 0.72 -18.11
CA ASN A 267 8.51 -0.31 -18.14
C ASN A 267 8.89 -1.55 -18.99
N THR A 268 9.64 -1.36 -20.07
CA THR A 268 10.12 -2.47 -20.91
C THR A 268 11.08 -3.35 -20.13
N ARG A 269 12.10 -2.76 -19.50
CA ARG A 269 13.08 -3.52 -18.71
C ARG A 269 12.46 -4.15 -17.45
N ILE A 270 11.51 -3.48 -16.81
CA ILE A 270 10.76 -4.03 -15.67
C ILE A 270 10.00 -5.29 -16.10
N ARG A 271 9.34 -5.27 -17.27
CA ARG A 271 8.65 -6.46 -17.81
C ARG A 271 9.59 -7.60 -18.15
N GLU A 272 10.72 -7.31 -18.79
CA GLU A 272 11.74 -8.32 -19.07
C GLU A 272 12.26 -8.94 -17.78
N ARG A 273 12.59 -8.11 -16.79
CA ARG A 273 13.06 -8.57 -15.50
C ARG A 273 12.02 -9.38 -14.74
N ALA A 274 10.75 -8.99 -14.82
CA ALA A 274 9.65 -9.79 -14.29
C ALA A 274 9.61 -11.17 -14.97
N SER A 275 9.70 -11.23 -16.31
CA SER A 275 9.75 -12.48 -17.06
C SER A 275 10.93 -13.36 -16.68
N GLU A 276 12.13 -12.79 -16.50
CA GLU A 276 13.33 -13.50 -16.03
C GLU A 276 13.09 -14.09 -14.63
N LEU A 277 12.51 -13.31 -13.71
CA LEU A 277 12.27 -13.73 -12.33
C LEU A 277 11.12 -14.73 -12.20
N THR A 278 10.20 -14.79 -13.15
CA THR A 278 9.09 -15.75 -13.15
C THR A 278 9.35 -16.94 -14.08
N ALA A 279 10.51 -17.01 -14.73
CA ALA A 279 10.84 -18.07 -15.68
C ALA A 279 10.70 -19.47 -15.03
N GLY A 280 9.94 -20.35 -15.67
CA GLY A 280 9.61 -21.70 -15.19
C GLY A 280 8.56 -21.75 -14.07
N LYS A 281 8.05 -20.60 -13.60
CA LYS A 281 7.00 -20.47 -12.58
C LYS A 281 5.84 -19.60 -13.06
N GLU A 282 5.68 -19.43 -14.36
CA GLU A 282 4.68 -18.56 -14.98
C GLU A 282 3.26 -18.96 -14.57
N HIS A 283 3.01 -20.27 -14.41
CA HIS A 283 1.72 -20.80 -13.96
C HIS A 283 1.26 -20.22 -12.61
N LEU A 284 2.16 -19.78 -11.74
CA LEU A 284 1.83 -19.16 -10.45
C LEU A 284 1.24 -17.74 -10.57
N PHE A 285 1.42 -17.10 -11.72
CA PHE A 285 1.11 -15.69 -11.96
C PHE A 285 0.05 -15.46 -13.04
N GLN A 286 -0.62 -16.53 -13.49
CA GLN A 286 -1.60 -16.45 -14.57
C GLN A 286 -2.78 -17.41 -14.38
N GLY A 287 -3.84 -17.20 -15.16
CA GLY A 287 -4.95 -18.12 -15.29
C GLY A 287 -5.73 -18.33 -13.99
N ASP A 288 -5.85 -19.59 -13.57
CA ASP A 288 -6.67 -20.01 -12.42
C ASP A 288 -6.02 -19.70 -11.06
N TYR A 289 -4.75 -19.31 -11.04
CA TYR A 289 -3.97 -19.07 -9.79
C TYR A 289 -3.66 -17.60 -9.53
N TYR A 290 -4.19 -16.69 -10.34
CA TYR A 290 -3.98 -15.25 -10.19
C TYR A 290 -5.30 -14.49 -10.11
N SER A 291 -5.53 -13.83 -8.98
CA SER A 291 -6.64 -12.89 -8.77
C SER A 291 -8.00 -13.43 -9.21
N ARG A 292 -8.41 -14.58 -8.65
CA ARG A 292 -9.68 -15.24 -8.97
C ARG A 292 -10.68 -15.15 -7.83
N LYS A 293 -11.89 -14.70 -8.14
CA LYS A 293 -13.02 -14.72 -7.20
C LYS A 293 -13.43 -16.15 -6.88
N LEU A 294 -13.72 -16.45 -5.62
CA LEU A 294 -14.25 -17.77 -5.24
C LEU A 294 -15.55 -18.04 -5.98
N LYS A 295 -15.74 -19.28 -6.42
CA LYS A 295 -17.00 -19.71 -7.05
C LYS A 295 -18.20 -19.52 -6.13
N ASP A 296 -18.01 -19.64 -4.82
CA ASP A 296 -19.03 -19.42 -3.79
C ASP A 296 -19.39 -17.94 -3.58
N THR A 297 -18.84 -17.02 -4.37
CA THR A 297 -19.06 -15.58 -4.26
C THR A 297 -19.55 -14.94 -5.58
N PRO A 298 -20.35 -13.85 -5.53
CA PRO A 298 -20.75 -13.11 -4.34
C PRO A 298 -21.73 -13.88 -3.46
N LYS A 299 -21.49 -13.90 -2.14
CA LYS A 299 -22.43 -14.44 -1.16
C LYS A 299 -23.31 -13.31 -0.65
N THR A 300 -24.60 -13.36 -0.98
CA THR A 300 -25.57 -12.37 -0.49
C THR A 300 -25.92 -12.63 0.98
N ILE A 301 -25.92 -11.56 1.77
CA ILE A 301 -26.33 -11.55 3.17
C ILE A 301 -27.34 -10.43 3.40
N ASN A 302 -28.21 -10.60 4.40
CA ASN A 302 -29.11 -9.55 4.86
C ASN A 302 -28.67 -9.10 6.25
N ILE A 303 -28.32 -7.82 6.38
CA ILE A 303 -27.94 -7.20 7.64
C ILE A 303 -29.19 -6.58 8.24
N ALA A 304 -29.60 -7.09 9.40
CA ALA A 304 -30.79 -6.60 10.10
C ALA A 304 -30.55 -5.20 10.67
N ASN A 305 -31.58 -4.36 10.60
CA ASN A 305 -31.57 -3.03 11.17
C ASN A 305 -31.51 -3.09 12.71
N THR A 306 -30.72 -2.21 13.31
CA THR A 306 -30.61 -2.03 14.75
C THR A 306 -31.16 -0.66 15.13
N THR A 307 -31.67 -0.49 16.35
CA THR A 307 -32.09 0.83 16.82
C THR A 307 -30.94 1.84 16.75
N THR A 308 -31.26 3.09 16.39
CA THR A 308 -30.31 4.21 16.26
C THR A 308 -29.43 4.41 17.49
N SER A 309 -29.94 4.11 18.69
CA SER A 309 -29.18 4.27 19.95
C SER A 309 -27.92 3.40 20.03
N ASN A 310 -27.94 2.17 19.51
CA ASN A 310 -26.78 1.26 19.57
C ASN A 310 -25.68 1.70 18.62
N ARG A 311 -26.06 2.19 17.44
CA ARG A 311 -25.12 2.75 16.46
C ARG A 311 -24.42 3.97 17.04
N ASP A 312 -25.18 4.90 17.61
CA ASP A 312 -24.63 6.13 18.19
C ASP A 312 -23.73 5.84 19.40
N HIS A 313 -24.07 4.83 20.20
CA HIS A 313 -23.22 4.38 21.31
C HIS A 313 -21.87 3.83 20.81
N LEU A 314 -21.88 2.98 19.79
CA LEU A 314 -20.64 2.45 19.21
C LEU A 314 -19.75 3.56 18.62
N MET A 315 -20.35 4.52 17.92
CA MET A 315 -19.62 5.63 17.32
C MET A 315 -18.98 6.55 18.37
N ARG A 316 -19.57 6.65 19.57
CA ARG A 316 -18.98 7.39 20.71
C ARG A 316 -17.77 6.69 21.34
N GLN A 317 -17.68 5.36 21.22
CA GLN A 317 -16.55 4.59 21.75
C GLN A 317 -15.28 4.73 20.90
N ILE A 318 -15.40 5.26 19.69
CA ILE A 318 -14.25 5.49 18.81
C ILE A 318 -13.37 6.60 19.41
N PRO A 319 -12.06 6.34 19.63
CA PRO A 319 -11.18 7.32 20.26
C PRO A 319 -10.95 8.55 19.37
N VAL A 320 -10.48 9.64 19.96
CA VAL A 320 -9.98 10.80 19.20
C VAL A 320 -8.73 10.38 18.43
N CYS A 321 -8.50 10.90 17.23
CA CYS A 321 -7.31 10.56 16.45
C CYS A 321 -6.03 11.06 17.14
N GLU A 322 -5.11 10.14 17.43
CA GLU A 322 -3.80 10.40 18.03
C GLU A 322 -2.71 9.61 17.27
N PRO A 323 -1.44 10.05 17.33
CA PRO A 323 -0.31 9.27 16.82
C PRO A 323 -0.24 7.88 17.48
N ASP A 324 0.28 6.89 16.73
CA ASP A 324 0.59 5.54 17.22
C ASP A 324 -0.59 4.75 17.82
N GLN A 325 -1.83 5.10 17.43
CA GLN A 325 -3.00 4.35 17.86
C GLN A 325 -3.03 2.91 17.31
N PRO A 326 -3.54 1.95 18.11
CA PRO A 326 -3.62 0.56 17.70
C PRO A 326 -4.56 0.42 16.51
N ARG A 327 -4.17 -0.41 15.54
CA ARG A 327 -4.99 -0.67 14.36
C ARG A 327 -6.20 -1.54 14.72
N PRO A 328 -7.44 -1.03 14.57
CA PRO A 328 -8.64 -1.81 14.87
C PRO A 328 -8.79 -3.01 13.93
N LEU A 329 -9.73 -3.89 14.24
CA LEU A 329 -10.04 -5.04 13.39
C LEU A 329 -10.64 -4.63 12.04
N SER A 330 -11.34 -3.48 11.98
CA SER A 330 -11.75 -2.81 10.75
C SER A 330 -11.35 -1.34 10.80
N SER A 331 -10.74 -0.83 9.73
CA SER A 331 -10.36 0.59 9.64
C SER A 331 -11.58 1.51 9.49
N GLY A 332 -12.70 0.99 8.98
CA GLY A 332 -13.88 1.77 8.65
C GLY A 332 -14.63 1.21 7.45
N TYR A 333 -15.61 1.97 6.99
CA TYR A 333 -16.45 1.60 5.85
C TYR A 333 -16.96 2.84 5.11
N TRP A 334 -17.24 2.68 3.83
CA TRP A 334 -18.03 3.61 3.05
C TRP A 334 -19.50 3.32 3.31
N ARG A 335 -20.22 4.32 3.82
CA ARG A 335 -21.67 4.22 4.07
C ARG A 335 -22.44 4.22 2.75
N ASP A 336 -21.96 5.05 1.83
CA ASP A 336 -22.44 5.33 0.49
C ASP A 336 -21.22 5.66 -0.38
N SER A 337 -21.42 6.07 -1.63
CA SER A 337 -20.34 6.38 -2.57
C SER A 337 -19.46 7.58 -2.18
N GLU A 338 -19.83 8.36 -1.17
CA GLU A 338 -19.20 9.65 -0.85
C GLU A 338 -18.70 9.75 0.59
N THR A 339 -19.30 8.99 1.52
CA THR A 339 -19.11 9.16 2.95
C THR A 339 -18.31 8.01 3.56
N TRP A 340 -17.03 8.29 3.87
CA TRP A 340 -16.20 7.40 4.68
C TRP A 340 -16.50 7.56 6.18
N VAL A 341 -16.70 6.42 6.84
CA VAL A 341 -16.87 6.31 8.29
C VAL A 341 -15.67 5.56 8.87
N SER A 342 -14.80 6.29 9.56
CA SER A 342 -13.62 5.74 10.23
C SER A 342 -14.02 5.03 11.53
N LEU A 343 -13.50 3.81 11.73
CA LEU A 343 -13.59 3.06 12.99
C LEU A 343 -12.26 3.06 13.77
N ALA A 344 -11.18 3.56 13.16
CA ALA A 344 -9.88 3.68 13.83
C ALA A 344 -9.87 4.82 14.85
N CYS A 345 -10.39 5.97 14.44
CA CYS A 345 -10.50 7.15 15.28
C CYS A 345 -11.52 8.13 14.70
N ARG A 346 -12.00 9.07 15.52
CA ARG A 346 -12.97 10.10 15.13
C ARG A 346 -12.33 11.14 14.21
N SER A 347 -12.47 10.94 12.91
CA SER A 347 -12.12 11.97 11.93
C SER A 347 -13.11 13.13 11.99
N ARG A 348 -12.61 14.36 11.86
CA ARG A 348 -13.50 15.51 11.63
C ARG A 348 -14.08 15.37 10.23
N GLN A 349 -15.30 14.84 10.12
CA GLN A 349 -16.06 14.98 8.89
C GLN A 349 -16.36 16.48 8.73
N LYS A 350 -15.97 17.09 7.60
CA LYS A 350 -16.38 18.47 7.31
C LYS A 350 -17.90 18.47 7.32
N MET A 351 -18.51 19.12 8.31
CA MET A 351 -19.90 19.54 8.17
C MET A 351 -19.94 20.41 6.92
N ASN A 352 -20.81 20.08 5.97
CA ASN A 352 -21.19 21.04 4.94
C ASN A 352 -21.78 22.24 5.68
N ILE A 353 -21.00 23.30 5.79
CA ILE A 353 -21.52 24.62 6.14
C ILE A 353 -22.29 25.02 4.89
N SER A 354 -23.60 24.77 4.92
CA SER A 354 -24.57 25.22 3.93
C SER A 354 -24.76 26.72 4.00
#